data_AF-A0A8S9KGP1-F1
#
_entry.id   AF-A0A8S9KGP1-F1
#
_cell.length_a   1.000
_cell.length_b   1.000
_cell.length_c   1.000
_cell.angle_alpha   90.00
_cell.angle_beta   90.00
_cell.angle_gamma   90.00
#
_symmetry.space_group_name_H-M   'P 1'
#
loop_
_entity.id
_entity.type
_entity.pdbx_description
1 polymer ?
#
loop_
_entity_poly.entity_id
_entity_poly.type
_entity_poly.pdbx_seq_one_letter_code
_entity_poly.pdbx_strand_id
1 'polypeptide(L)'
;MERDEESSGPMMEMCTNGGGEETSNRRPIISGEPLDTEAYASLYKGRTKIMRLLFIASHCGGNQTMQLEALRMAYDEIKKGENTQLFRDVVNRINGRLGDKYKMDSAWCESVDRRAEQKKGRLENELSSYRVNRLL
;
A
#
# COMPACT_ATOMS: atom_id res chain seq x y z
N MET A 1 -38.28 -58.43 28.86
CA MET A 1 -39.12 -57.58 27.99
C MET A 1 -38.66 -56.16 28.20
N GLU A 2 -38.34 -55.47 27.09
CA GLU A 2 -37.95 -54.04 26.97
C GLU A 2 -36.56 -53.69 27.56
N ARG A 3 -35.67 -52.92 26.93
CA ARG A 3 -35.70 -52.10 25.70
C ARG A 3 -34.24 -51.83 25.27
N ASP A 4 -34.01 -51.66 23.98
CA ASP A 4 -32.71 -51.42 23.32
C ASP A 4 -32.03 -50.10 23.76
N GLU A 5 -30.70 -50.11 23.94
CA GLU A 5 -29.87 -48.89 23.98
C GLU A 5 -28.63 -49.06 23.08
N GLU A 6 -28.84 -48.69 21.82
CA GLU A 6 -27.87 -48.60 20.75
C GLU A 6 -27.10 -47.27 20.91
N SER A 7 -25.89 -47.32 21.47
CA SER A 7 -24.99 -46.16 21.55
C SER A 7 -24.27 -45.96 20.21
N SER A 8 -25.05 -45.58 19.19
CA SER A 8 -24.54 -45.10 17.90
C SER A 8 -24.58 -43.57 17.94
N GLY A 9 -23.49 -42.96 18.39
CA GLY A 9 -23.31 -41.50 18.30
C GLY A 9 -23.36 -41.04 16.84
N PRO A 10 -23.94 -39.87 16.52
CA PRO A 10 -23.94 -39.36 15.16
C PRO A 10 -22.49 -39.12 14.72
N MET A 11 -22.02 -39.93 13.79
CA MET A 11 -20.74 -39.74 13.11
C MET A 11 -20.82 -38.41 12.36
N MET A 12 -20.06 -37.42 12.83
CA MET A 12 -19.95 -36.12 12.18
C MET A 12 -19.41 -36.35 10.76
N GLU A 13 -20.26 -36.09 9.77
CA GLU A 13 -19.93 -36.15 8.37
C GLU A 13 -18.93 -35.01 8.07
N MET A 14 -17.65 -35.34 8.12
CA MET A 14 -16.58 -34.43 7.71
C MET A 14 -16.66 -34.32 6.18
N CYS A 15 -17.34 -33.28 5.69
CA CYS A 15 -17.34 -32.95 4.27
C CYS A 15 -15.92 -32.57 3.84
N THR A 16 -15.14 -33.54 3.39
CA THR A 16 -13.90 -33.31 2.64
C THR A 16 -14.23 -33.37 1.15
N ASN A 17 -14.29 -32.23 0.48
CA ASN A 17 -13.72 -32.05 -0.88
C ASN A 17 -14.02 -30.68 -1.52
N GLY A 18 -13.06 -30.26 -2.35
CA GLY A 18 -13.22 -29.29 -3.45
C GLY A 18 -12.70 -27.90 -3.07
N GLY A 19 -11.50 -27.48 -3.45
CA GLY A 19 -11.02 -27.51 -4.82
C GLY A 19 -11.70 -26.38 -5.59
N GLY A 20 -11.10 -25.19 -5.56
CA GLY A 20 -11.63 -23.99 -6.20
C GLY A 20 -10.77 -22.78 -5.85
N GLU A 21 -9.59 -22.70 -6.46
CA GLU A 21 -8.89 -21.43 -6.65
C GLU A 21 -9.81 -20.49 -7.45
N GLU A 22 -10.55 -19.64 -6.76
CA GLU A 22 -10.96 -18.37 -7.33
C GLU A 22 -10.65 -17.29 -6.30
N THR A 23 -9.58 -16.54 -6.55
CA THR A 23 -9.40 -15.21 -5.99
C THR A 23 -10.56 -14.37 -6.51
N SER A 24 -11.69 -14.48 -5.83
CA SER A 24 -12.91 -13.76 -6.10
C SER A 24 -12.54 -12.29 -6.13
N ASN A 25 -12.47 -11.76 -7.35
CA ASN A 25 -12.26 -10.37 -7.66
C ASN A 25 -13.46 -9.61 -7.08
N ARG A 26 -13.42 -9.35 -5.77
CA ARG A 26 -14.44 -8.60 -5.03
C ARG A 26 -14.44 -7.20 -5.61
N ARG A 27 -15.23 -7.01 -6.66
CA ARG A 27 -15.46 -5.69 -7.24
C ARG A 27 -16.12 -4.84 -6.15
N PRO A 28 -15.50 -3.73 -5.74
CA PRO A 28 -16.14 -2.85 -4.77
C PRO A 28 -17.48 -2.37 -5.34
N ILE A 29 -18.52 -2.42 -4.50
CA ILE A 29 -19.85 -1.89 -4.83
C ILE A 29 -19.70 -0.37 -4.85
N ILE A 30 -19.55 0.20 -6.05
CA ILE A 30 -19.51 1.65 -6.25
C ILE A 30 -20.97 2.12 -6.28
N SER A 31 -21.44 2.67 -5.16
CA SER A 31 -22.67 3.50 -5.13
C SER A 31 -22.55 4.59 -6.18
N GLY A 32 -23.62 4.82 -6.96
CA GLY A 32 -23.63 5.43 -8.30
C GLY A 32 -23.13 6.87 -8.51
N GLU A 33 -22.40 7.48 -7.58
CA GLU A 33 -21.73 8.77 -7.78
C GLU A 33 -20.25 8.57 -8.15
N PRO A 34 -19.73 9.21 -9.22
CA PRO A 34 -18.32 9.15 -9.56
C PRO A 34 -17.47 9.78 -8.44
N LEU A 35 -16.50 9.03 -7.91
CA LEU A 35 -15.58 9.51 -6.88
C LEU A 35 -14.68 10.64 -7.44
N ASP A 36 -14.79 11.84 -6.87
CA ASP A 36 -13.80 12.90 -7.05
C ASP A 36 -12.52 12.57 -6.27
N THR A 37 -11.47 12.20 -7.00
CA THR A 37 -10.20 11.77 -6.41
C THR A 37 -9.44 12.90 -5.73
N GLU A 38 -9.52 14.14 -6.23
CA GLU A 38 -8.79 15.27 -5.67
C GLU A 38 -9.44 15.73 -4.37
N ALA A 39 -10.77 15.90 -4.37
CA ALA A 39 -11.52 16.26 -3.17
C ALA A 39 -11.28 15.25 -2.04
N TYR A 40 -11.35 13.95 -2.35
CA TYR A 40 -11.09 12.90 -1.39
C TYR A 40 -9.65 12.89 -0.88
N ALA A 41 -8.66 13.07 -1.77
CA ALA A 41 -7.26 13.05 -1.39
C ALA A 41 -6.85 14.28 -0.56
N SER A 42 -7.55 15.41 -0.71
CA SER A 42 -7.31 16.64 0.05
C SER A 42 -7.55 16.49 1.57
N LEU A 43 -8.38 15.52 1.97
CA LEU A 43 -8.69 15.19 3.36
C LEU A 43 -7.52 14.54 4.12
N TYR A 44 -6.49 14.11 3.41
CA TYR A 44 -5.35 13.39 3.97
C TYR A 44 -4.03 14.09 3.60
N LYS A 45 -2.96 13.79 4.34
CA LYS A 45 -1.60 14.28 4.07
C LYS A 45 -0.58 13.17 4.23
N GLY A 46 0.59 13.31 3.60
CA GLY A 46 1.72 12.42 3.77
C GLY A 46 1.40 10.96 3.44
N ARG A 47 1.90 10.02 4.27
CA ARG A 47 1.80 8.58 4.01
C ARG A 47 0.37 8.09 3.77
N THR A 48 -0.61 8.56 4.55
CA THR A 48 -2.00 8.13 4.38
C THR A 48 -2.59 8.57 3.05
N LYS A 49 -2.30 9.82 2.61
CA LYS A 49 -2.73 10.32 1.29
C LYS A 49 -2.18 9.42 0.18
N ILE A 50 -0.88 9.13 0.22
CA ILE A 50 -0.23 8.30 -0.78
C ILE A 50 -0.85 6.89 -0.83
N MET A 51 -1.04 6.24 0.32
CA MET A 51 -1.59 4.88 0.36
C MET A 51 -3.02 4.79 -0.18
N ARG A 52 -3.85 5.80 0.13
CA ARG A 52 -5.22 5.88 -0.42
C ARG A 52 -5.21 6.10 -1.93
N LEU A 53 -4.34 6.96 -2.44
CA LEU A 53 -4.19 7.18 -3.89
C LEU A 53 -3.71 5.92 -4.62
N LEU A 54 -2.74 5.20 -4.06
CA LEU A 54 -2.29 3.92 -4.63
C LEU A 54 -3.37 2.85 -4.61
N PHE A 55 -4.17 2.80 -3.54
CA PHE A 55 -5.32 1.92 -3.48
C PHE A 55 -6.33 2.24 -4.58
N ILE A 56 -6.69 3.52 -4.75
CA ILE A 56 -7.59 3.97 -5.83
C ILE A 56 -7.05 3.58 -7.20
N ALA A 57 -5.76 3.85 -7.48
CA ALA A 57 -5.12 3.53 -8.75
C ALA A 57 -5.14 2.02 -9.09
N SER A 58 -5.13 1.16 -8.06
CA SER A 58 -5.19 -0.31 -8.22
C SER A 58 -6.62 -0.86 -8.34
N HIS A 59 -7.66 -0.12 -7.90
CA HIS A 59 -9.03 -0.62 -7.77
C HIS A 59 -10.07 0.15 -8.61
N CYS A 60 -9.65 1.03 -9.52
CA CYS A 60 -10.56 1.88 -10.32
C CYS A 60 -11.31 1.15 -11.47
N GLY A 61 -11.32 -0.19 -11.50
CA GLY A 61 -12.20 -0.96 -12.38
C GLY A 61 -12.04 -0.70 -13.89
N GLY A 62 -10.86 -0.27 -14.35
CA GLY A 62 -10.60 0.07 -15.75
C GLY A 62 -10.77 1.55 -16.11
N ASN A 63 -11.13 2.42 -15.15
CA ASN A 63 -11.12 3.86 -15.35
C ASN A 63 -9.67 4.38 -15.41
N GLN A 64 -9.12 4.42 -16.63
CA GLN A 64 -7.73 4.80 -16.88
C GLN A 64 -7.44 6.25 -16.49
N THR A 65 -8.39 7.16 -16.66
CA THR A 65 -8.27 8.57 -16.28
C THR A 65 -8.10 8.72 -14.77
N MET A 66 -8.97 8.07 -14.00
CA MET A 66 -8.91 8.05 -12.53
C MET A 66 -7.61 7.40 -12.03
N GLN A 67 -7.17 6.32 -12.68
CA GLN A 67 -5.90 5.68 -12.36
C GLN A 67 -4.72 6.64 -12.51
N LEU A 68 -4.61 7.29 -13.67
CA LEU A 68 -3.49 8.19 -13.96
C LEU A 68 -3.51 9.42 -13.05
N GLU A 69 -4.69 9.95 -12.75
CA GLU A 69 -4.81 11.10 -11.85
C GLU A 69 -4.42 10.74 -10.41
N ALA A 70 -4.81 9.56 -9.92
CA ALA A 70 -4.37 9.07 -8.63
C ALA A 70 -2.84 8.86 -8.58
N LEU A 71 -2.25 8.31 -9.65
CA LEU A 71 -0.79 8.15 -9.75
C LEU A 71 -0.05 9.49 -9.83
N ARG A 72 -0.61 10.48 -10.54
CA ARG A 72 -0.09 11.84 -10.64
C ARG A 72 -0.01 12.49 -9.25
N MET A 73 -1.12 12.47 -8.51
CA MET A 73 -1.16 13.00 -7.15
C MET A 73 -0.23 12.23 -6.19
N ALA A 74 -0.11 10.91 -6.35
CA ALA A 74 0.77 10.10 -5.52
C ALA A 74 2.25 10.48 -5.76
N TYR A 75 2.65 10.66 -7.02
CA TYR A 75 3.98 11.15 -7.38
C TYR A 75 4.30 12.48 -6.71
N ASP A 76 3.39 13.46 -6.84
CA ASP A 76 3.56 14.80 -6.30
C ASP A 76 3.66 14.80 -4.77
N GLU A 77 2.88 13.94 -4.09
CA GLU A 77 2.92 13.83 -2.63
C GLU A 77 4.19 13.09 -2.14
N ILE A 78 4.65 12.06 -2.85
CA ILE A 78 5.89 11.33 -2.51
C ILE A 78 7.10 12.25 -2.61
N LYS A 79 7.16 13.12 -3.63
CA LYS A 79 8.25 14.07 -3.84
C LYS A 79 8.43 15.09 -2.71
N LYS A 80 7.41 15.26 -1.85
CA LYS A 80 7.50 16.09 -0.63
C LYS A 80 8.17 15.36 0.54
N GLY A 81 8.29 14.03 0.46
CA GLY A 81 8.90 13.19 1.48
C GLY A 81 10.28 12.66 1.08
N GLU A 82 10.68 11.56 1.71
CA GLU A 82 12.02 10.96 1.56
C GLU A 82 11.95 9.47 1.16
N ASN A 83 10.77 8.96 0.78
CA ASN A 83 10.62 7.54 0.43
C ASN A 83 10.92 7.31 -1.07
N THR A 84 12.19 7.05 -1.37
CA THR A 84 12.68 6.81 -2.74
C THR A 84 12.18 5.49 -3.32
N GLN A 85 11.96 4.46 -2.50
CA GLN A 85 11.41 3.19 -2.98
C GLN A 85 10.00 3.37 -3.53
N LEU A 86 9.14 4.05 -2.77
CA LEU A 86 7.77 4.30 -3.17
C LEU A 86 7.69 5.20 -4.42
N PHE A 87 8.63 6.15 -4.53
CA PHE A 87 8.78 6.96 -5.73
C PHE A 87 9.07 6.10 -6.96
N ARG A 88 10.04 5.19 -6.87
CA ARG A 88 10.40 4.27 -7.97
C ARG A 88 9.21 3.40 -8.36
N ASP A 89 8.48 2.87 -7.38
CA ASP A 89 7.28 2.05 -7.61
C ASP A 89 6.19 2.83 -8.35
N VAL A 90 5.94 4.09 -7.97
CA VAL A 90 4.94 4.95 -8.63
C VAL A 90 5.35 5.31 -10.05
N VAL A 91 6.62 5.67 -10.28
CA VAL A 91 7.13 5.95 -11.63
C VAL A 91 6.97 4.73 -12.54
N ASN A 92 7.31 3.54 -12.04
CA ASN A 92 7.13 2.28 -12.77
C ASN A 92 5.65 2.02 -13.09
N ARG A 93 4.73 2.30 -12.15
CA ARG A 93 3.29 2.20 -12.38
C ARG A 93 2.80 3.23 -13.39
N ILE A 94 3.34 4.45 -13.43
CA ILE A 94 2.99 5.47 -14.43
C ILE A 94 3.40 4.99 -15.83
N ASN A 95 4.57 4.37 -15.95
CA ASN A 95 5.08 3.77 -17.20
C ASN A 95 5.07 4.76 -18.39
N GLY A 96 5.49 6.00 -18.16
CA GLY A 96 5.57 7.05 -19.18
C GLY A 96 4.24 7.67 -19.61
N ARG A 97 3.09 7.16 -19.15
CA ARG A 97 1.74 7.59 -19.59
C ARG A 97 1.38 9.05 -19.24
N LEU A 98 2.13 9.68 -18.34
CA LEU A 98 1.95 11.08 -17.92
C LEU A 98 3.00 12.05 -18.52
N GLY A 99 3.88 11.56 -19.40
CA GLY A 99 4.93 12.36 -20.04
C GLY A 99 6.14 12.65 -19.16
N ASP A 100 7.08 13.42 -19.71
CA ASP A 100 8.43 13.62 -19.15
C ASP A 100 8.48 14.23 -17.75
N LYS A 101 7.45 15.00 -17.37
CA LYS A 101 7.37 15.60 -16.03
C LYS A 101 7.31 14.54 -14.92
N TYR A 102 6.75 13.37 -15.20
CA TYR A 102 6.52 12.30 -14.22
C TYR A 102 7.45 11.11 -14.41
N LYS A 103 8.60 11.32 -15.05
CA LYS A 103 9.64 10.30 -15.22
C LYS A 103 10.46 10.10 -13.95
N MET A 104 11.31 9.07 -13.98
CA MET A 104 12.28 8.80 -12.91
C MET A 104 13.24 9.98 -12.76
N ASP A 105 13.38 10.45 -11.53
CA ASP A 105 14.36 11.46 -11.16
C ASP A 105 15.46 10.80 -10.31
N SER A 106 16.46 10.23 -10.99
CA SER A 106 17.57 9.52 -10.33
C SER A 106 18.38 10.44 -9.43
N ALA A 107 18.59 11.70 -9.83
CA ALA A 107 19.35 12.68 -9.05
C ALA A 107 18.65 13.00 -7.72
N TRP A 108 17.32 13.15 -7.73
CA TRP A 108 16.56 13.30 -6.50
C TRP A 108 16.64 12.07 -5.60
N CYS A 109 16.51 10.86 -6.18
CA CYS A 109 16.62 9.63 -5.41
C CYS A 109 17.99 9.52 -4.72
N GLU A 110 19.08 9.70 -5.46
CA GLU A 110 20.45 9.66 -4.92
C GLU A 110 20.67 10.71 -3.83
N SER A 111 20.16 11.93 -4.03
CA SER A 111 20.26 13.00 -3.04
C SER A 111 19.51 12.66 -1.74
N VAL A 112 18.32 12.08 -1.85
CA VAL A 112 17.50 11.66 -0.69
C VAL A 112 18.16 10.48 0.01
N ASP A 113 18.57 9.45 -0.73
CA ASP A 113 19.23 8.25 -0.19
C ASP A 113 20.52 8.63 0.56
N ARG A 114 21.33 9.54 0.00
CA ARG A 114 22.53 10.07 0.67
C ARG A 114 22.21 10.80 1.98
N ARG A 115 21.18 11.67 1.98
CA ARG A 115 20.74 12.38 3.20
C ARG A 115 20.22 11.42 4.27
N ALA A 116 19.49 10.38 3.86
CA ALA A 116 19.00 9.35 4.75
C ALA A 116 20.15 8.60 5.44
N GLU A 117 21.18 8.20 4.70
CA GLU A 117 22.34 7.50 5.27
C GLU A 117 23.15 8.41 6.23
N GLN A 118 23.36 9.68 5.87
CA GLN A 118 24.01 10.64 6.76
C GLN A 118 23.23 10.84 8.06
N LYS A 119 21.90 10.98 7.95
CA LYS A 119 21.01 11.13 9.12
C LYS A 119 21.03 9.88 9.99
N LYS A 120 21.03 8.69 9.39
CA LYS A 120 21.14 7.42 10.10
C LYS A 120 22.44 7.34 10.90
N GLY A 121 23.59 7.57 10.26
CA GLY A 121 24.89 7.53 10.95
C GLY A 121 24.98 8.56 12.10
N ARG A 122 24.39 9.74 11.92
CA ARG A 122 24.29 10.73 13.00
C ARG A 122 23.45 10.22 14.18
N LEU A 123 22.28 9.67 13.92
CA LEU A 123 21.39 9.14 14.95
C LEU A 123 22.01 7.94 15.68
N GLU A 124 22.77 7.10 14.98
CA GLU A 124 23.52 5.98 15.57
C GLU A 124 24.61 6.48 16.54
N ASN A 125 25.35 7.52 16.16
CA ASN A 125 26.36 8.15 17.03
C ASN A 125 25.74 8.81 18.27
N GLU A 126 24.64 9.55 18.09
CA GLU A 126 23.88 10.17 19.18
C GLU A 126 23.35 9.08 20.14
N LEU A 127 22.76 8.01 19.60
CA LEU A 127 22.26 6.88 20.39
C LEU A 127 23.36 6.19 21.18
N SER A 128 24.53 5.96 20.57
CA SER A 128 25.70 5.38 21.25
C SER A 128 26.14 6.24 22.43
N SER A 129 26.25 7.56 22.21
CA SER A 129 26.60 8.53 23.26
C SER A 129 25.58 8.53 24.41
N TYR A 130 24.27 8.51 24.11
CA TYR A 130 23.22 8.44 25.13
C TYR A 130 23.19 7.11 25.91
N ARG A 131 23.72 6.02 25.34
CA ARG A 131 23.85 4.74 26.05
C ARG A 131 25.04 4.77 27.00
N VAL A 132 26.20 5.24 26.53
CA VAL A 132 27.43 5.33 27.35
C VAL A 132 27.22 6.30 28.53
N ASN A 133 26.61 7.46 28.29
CA ASN A 133 26.35 8.46 29.34
C ASN A 133 25.31 8.03 30.39
N ARG A 134 24.55 6.95 30.15
CA ARG A 134 23.62 6.35 31.14
C ARG A 134 24.23 5.17 31.89
N LEU A 135 25.43 4.73 31.51
CA LEU A 135 26.20 3.67 32.16
C LEU A 135 27.36 4.21 33.02
N LEU A 136 27.57 5.54 32.99
CA LEU A 136 28.41 6.31 33.90
C LEU A 136 27.53 7.00 34.95
#